data_AF-A0A845ZK88-F1
#
_entry.id   AF-A0A845ZK88-F1
#
_cell.length_a   1.000
_cell.length_b   1.000
_cell.length_c   1.000
_cell.angle_alpha   90.00
_cell.angle_beta   90.00
_cell.angle_gamma   90.00
#
_symmetry.space_group_name_H-M   'P 1'
#
loop_
_entity.id
_entity.type
_entity.pdbx_description
1 polymer ?
#
loop_
_entity_poly.entity_id
_entity_poly.type
_entity_poly.pdbx_seq_one_letter_code
_entity_poly.pdbx_strand_id
1 'polypeptide(L)'
;YEFHAITTPKTTDVIGVDLGVKTLATLSDGKVFEGVKSYHKFEAKLSRLQYLNRHKEVGSANWKKAQLKIAKLHGRIANIRHDALHKLTTYLAKNHGTVSIEDLNVSGMLANHKLAKSIADQAFYEFRRQLEYKCQWYGSELVVVDRFFPSSKTCSNCGHVQDMPLNLRTYNCSDCGLSIDRDLNASINLRNAVGSTVNACA
;
A
#
# COMPACT_ATOMS: atom_id res chain seq x y z
N TYR A 1 -30.00 -12.13 2.52
CA TYR A 1 -29.56 -11.08 1.59
C TYR A 1 -28.45 -11.66 0.74
N GLU A 2 -28.72 -11.90 -0.54
CA GLU A 2 -27.69 -12.30 -1.50
C GLU A 2 -26.90 -11.06 -1.90
N PHE A 3 -25.57 -11.14 -1.83
CA PHE A 3 -24.69 -10.08 -2.29
C PHE A 3 -24.56 -10.19 -3.81
N HIS A 4 -25.09 -9.20 -4.54
CA HIS A 4 -24.88 -9.10 -5.99
C HIS A 4 -23.76 -8.09 -6.27
N ALA A 5 -22.67 -8.57 -6.85
CA ALA A 5 -21.57 -7.71 -7.28
C ALA A 5 -22.05 -6.72 -8.35
N ILE A 6 -21.63 -5.46 -8.23
CA ILE A 6 -21.85 -4.43 -9.24
C ILE A 6 -20.69 -4.50 -10.22
N THR A 7 -20.82 -5.29 -11.28
CA THR A 7 -19.77 -5.39 -12.29
C THR A 7 -19.60 -4.04 -12.99
N THR A 8 -18.41 -3.46 -12.88
CA THR A 8 -18.04 -2.25 -13.61
C THR A 8 -17.30 -2.60 -14.90
N PRO A 9 -17.44 -1.80 -15.98
CA PRO A 9 -16.59 -1.95 -17.16
C PRO A 9 -15.12 -1.83 -16.77
N LYS A 10 -14.30 -2.81 -17.18
CA LYS A 10 -12.86 -2.82 -16.91
C LYS A 10 -12.13 -2.21 -18.09
N THR A 11 -11.24 -1.25 -17.82
CA THR A 11 -10.40 -0.61 -18.84
C THR A 11 -9.09 -1.37 -19.06
N THR A 12 -8.74 -2.28 -18.16
CA THR A 12 -7.48 -3.01 -18.17
C THR A 12 -7.70 -4.40 -17.58
N ASP A 13 -7.20 -5.44 -18.23
CA ASP A 13 -7.48 -6.81 -17.80
C ASP A 13 -6.71 -7.17 -16.52
N VAL A 14 -5.42 -6.87 -16.45
CA VAL A 14 -4.56 -7.20 -15.31
C VAL A 14 -3.68 -6.01 -14.95
N ILE A 15 -3.60 -5.68 -13.66
CA ILE A 15 -2.67 -4.68 -13.13
C ILE A 15 -1.85 -5.23 -11.98
N GLY A 16 -0.55 -4.98 -11.99
CA GLY A 16 0.32 -5.21 -10.85
C GLY A 16 0.50 -3.95 -10.02
N VAL A 17 0.53 -4.10 -8.70
CA VAL A 17 0.55 -3.00 -7.73
C VAL A 17 1.69 -3.25 -6.74
N ASP A 18 2.76 -2.47 -6.86
CA ASP A 18 3.87 -2.48 -5.90
C ASP A 18 3.59 -1.47 -4.79
N LEU A 19 3.63 -1.91 -3.52
CA LEU A 19 3.28 -1.08 -2.35
C LEU A 19 4.54 -0.57 -1.67
N GLY A 20 4.57 0.74 -1.40
CA GLY A 20 5.78 1.40 -0.92
C GLY A 20 5.57 2.33 0.27
N VAL A 21 6.68 2.66 0.94
CA VAL A 21 6.70 3.66 2.02
C VAL A 21 6.95 5.07 1.47
N LYS A 22 7.63 5.18 0.32
CA LYS A 22 7.93 6.46 -0.34
C LYS A 22 6.70 6.96 -1.12
N THR A 23 6.20 6.10 -1.99
CA THR A 23 4.95 6.18 -2.75
C THR A 23 4.04 5.07 -2.22
N LEU A 24 2.75 5.32 -2.07
CA LEU A 24 1.82 4.32 -1.52
C LEU A 24 1.70 3.13 -2.47
N ALA A 25 1.56 3.40 -3.76
CA ALA A 25 1.48 2.37 -4.79
C ALA A 25 2.08 2.85 -6.12
N THR A 26 2.80 1.95 -6.79
CA THR A 26 3.24 2.09 -8.18
C THR A 26 2.56 1.01 -9.01
N LEU A 27 1.87 1.40 -10.08
CA LEU A 27 1.13 0.49 -10.94
C LEU A 27 1.95 0.07 -12.17
N SER A 28 1.66 -1.11 -12.70
CA SER A 28 2.34 -1.64 -13.90
C SER A 28 2.06 -0.87 -15.20
N ASP A 29 1.11 0.07 -15.17
CA ASP A 29 0.82 1.02 -16.26
C ASP A 29 1.61 2.34 -16.12
N GLY A 30 2.45 2.46 -15.09
CA GLY A 30 3.25 3.65 -14.79
C GLY A 30 2.57 4.68 -13.89
N LYS A 31 1.29 4.50 -13.52
CA LYS A 31 0.62 5.41 -12.58
C LYS A 31 1.18 5.25 -11.17
N VAL A 32 1.46 6.38 -10.52
CA VAL A 32 1.98 6.43 -9.15
C VAL A 32 0.96 7.11 -8.25
N PHE A 33 0.71 6.52 -7.08
CA PHE A 33 -0.12 7.07 -6.02
C PHE A 33 0.76 7.42 -4.82
N GLU A 34 0.79 8.70 -4.46
CA GLU A 34 1.52 9.14 -3.28
C GLU A 34 0.79 8.76 -1.99
N GLY A 35 1.56 8.38 -0.97
CA GLY A 35 1.02 8.19 0.37
C GLY A 35 0.72 9.55 1.01
N VAL A 36 -0.47 9.68 1.61
CA VAL A 36 -0.82 10.87 2.37
C VAL A 36 -0.06 10.80 3.68
N LYS A 37 1.13 11.43 3.72
CA LYS A 37 2.04 11.52 4.88
C LYS A 37 1.43 12.33 6.03
N SER A 38 0.21 11.97 6.41
CA SER A 38 -0.71 12.73 7.24
C SER A 38 -0.25 12.73 8.68
N TYR A 39 0.29 11.61 9.17
CA TYR A 39 0.91 11.57 10.49
C TYR A 39 2.08 12.55 10.57
N HIS A 40 2.99 12.50 9.59
CA HIS A 40 4.15 13.42 9.56
C HIS A 40 3.72 14.89 9.54
N LYS A 41 2.68 15.22 8.77
CA LYS A 41 2.12 16.57 8.70
C LYS A 41 1.56 17.08 10.04
N PHE A 42 0.95 16.21 10.83
CA PHE A 42 0.31 16.59 12.10
C PHE A 42 1.16 16.26 13.34
N GLU A 43 2.34 15.68 13.16
CA GLU A 43 3.19 15.19 14.24
C GLU A 43 3.56 16.28 15.24
N ALA A 44 4.10 17.41 14.79
CA ALA A 44 4.52 18.48 15.70
C ALA A 44 3.35 18.99 16.57
N LYS A 45 2.16 19.07 15.98
CA LYS A 45 0.92 19.43 16.68
C LYS A 45 0.49 18.36 17.68
N LEU A 46 0.57 17.09 17.29
CA LEU A 46 0.23 15.96 18.14
C LEU A 46 1.16 15.89 19.36
N SER A 47 2.48 15.96 19.12
CA SER A 47 3.51 15.98 20.16
C SER A 47 3.32 17.14 21.12
N ARG A 48 2.98 18.34 20.62
CA ARG A 48 2.68 19.50 21.47
C ARG A 48 1.45 19.27 22.34
N LEU A 49 0.36 18.71 21.79
CA LEU A 49 -0.85 18.42 22.57
C LEU A 49 -0.59 17.37 23.65
N GLN A 50 0.15 16.31 23.33
CA GLN A 50 0.56 15.27 24.29
C GLN A 50 1.45 15.85 25.40
N TYR A 51 2.43 16.68 25.04
CA TYR A 51 3.27 17.42 26.00
C TYR A 51 2.44 18.30 26.93
N LEU A 52 1.49 19.07 26.41
CA LEU A 52 0.65 19.92 27.26
C LEU A 52 -0.28 19.10 28.17
N ASN A 53 -0.72 17.92 27.72
CA ASN A 53 -1.58 17.05 28.50
C ASN A 53 -0.85 16.36 29.66
N ARG A 54 0.44 15.98 29.50
CA ARG A 54 1.21 15.33 30.58
C ARG A 54 1.41 16.18 31.83
N HIS A 55 1.27 17.51 31.72
CA HIS A 55 1.37 18.44 32.86
C HIS A 55 0.01 18.68 33.55
N LYS A 56 -1.04 17.96 33.16
CA LYS A 56 -2.38 18.09 33.75
C LYS A 56 -2.63 16.99 34.75
N GLU A 57 -3.34 17.33 35.83
CA GLU A 57 -3.81 16.35 36.80
C GLU A 57 -4.73 15.33 36.13
N VAL A 58 -4.34 14.06 36.20
CA VAL A 58 -5.07 12.94 35.59
C VAL A 58 -6.49 12.88 36.16
N GLY A 59 -7.49 12.73 35.28
CA GLY A 59 -8.90 12.67 35.69
C GLY A 59 -9.59 14.04 35.83
N SER A 60 -8.84 15.14 35.95
CA SER A 60 -9.41 16.49 36.01
C SER A 60 -10.20 16.86 34.74
N ALA A 61 -11.12 17.83 34.85
CA ALA A 61 -11.89 18.32 33.70
C ALA A 61 -10.99 18.84 32.56
N ASN A 62 -9.88 19.49 32.90
CA ASN A 62 -8.91 20.02 31.94
C ASN A 62 -8.11 18.90 31.24
N TRP A 63 -7.76 17.84 31.97
CA TRP A 63 -7.12 16.65 31.39
C TRP A 63 -8.07 15.94 30.41
N LYS A 64 -9.34 15.72 30.80
CA LYS A 64 -10.35 15.12 29.92
C LYS A 64 -10.56 15.93 28.63
N LYS A 65 -10.64 17.26 28.74
CA LYS A 65 -10.73 18.17 27.58
C LYS A 65 -9.51 18.06 26.65
N ALA A 66 -8.31 17.92 27.19
CA ALA A 66 -7.09 17.77 26.40
C ALA A 66 -7.00 16.39 25.72
N GLN A 67 -7.38 15.31 26.42
CA GLN A 67 -7.50 13.97 25.83
C GLN A 67 -8.45 13.96 24.62
N LEU A 68 -9.62 14.61 24.73
CA LEU A 68 -10.55 14.74 23.61
C LEU A 68 -9.93 15.47 22.40
N LYS A 69 -9.09 16.49 22.62
CA LYS A 69 -8.38 17.18 21.53
C LYS A 69 -7.36 16.27 20.85
N ILE A 70 -6.62 15.48 21.63
CA ILE A 70 -5.67 14.48 21.10
C ILE A 70 -6.42 13.42 20.28
N ALA A 71 -7.49 12.86 20.84
CA ALA A 71 -8.33 11.86 20.16
C ALA A 71 -8.92 12.41 18.84
N LYS A 72 -9.45 13.64 18.84
CA LYS A 72 -9.93 14.30 17.61
C LYS A 72 -8.84 14.45 16.55
N LEU A 73 -7.60 14.77 16.95
CA LEU A 73 -6.49 14.88 16.01
C LEU A 73 -6.10 13.51 15.44
N HIS A 74 -6.04 12.46 16.26
CA HIS A 74 -5.84 11.09 15.78
C HIS A 74 -6.93 10.67 14.81
N GLY A 75 -8.21 10.94 15.12
CA GLY A 75 -9.33 10.66 14.23
C GLY A 75 -9.19 11.39 12.88
N ARG A 76 -8.74 12.64 12.88
CA ARG A 76 -8.48 13.38 11.63
C ARG A 76 -7.36 12.75 10.80
N ILE A 77 -6.25 12.36 11.42
CA ILE A 77 -5.13 11.68 10.74
C ILE A 77 -5.61 10.37 10.12
N ALA A 78 -6.33 9.55 10.91
CA ALA A 78 -6.88 8.28 10.44
C ALA A 78 -7.86 8.48 9.27
N ASN A 79 -8.75 9.46 9.34
CA ASN A 79 -9.72 9.76 8.27
C ASN A 79 -9.05 10.18 6.96
N ILE A 80 -7.99 11.00 7.02
CA ILE A 80 -7.22 11.41 5.83
C ILE A 80 -6.57 10.20 5.16
N ARG A 81 -5.96 9.32 5.96
CA ARG A 81 -5.37 8.08 5.47
C ARG A 81 -6.43 7.16 4.87
N HIS A 82 -7.55 6.97 5.55
CA HIS A 82 -8.65 6.12 5.08
C HIS A 82 -9.25 6.63 3.76
N ASP A 83 -9.43 7.94 3.60
CA ASP A 83 -9.93 8.54 2.36
C ASP A 83 -9.03 8.20 1.17
N ALA A 84 -7.71 8.32 1.32
CA ALA A 84 -6.78 7.96 0.24
C ALA A 84 -6.76 6.47 -0.07
N LEU A 85 -6.76 5.61 0.96
CA LEU A 85 -6.87 4.16 0.76
C LEU A 85 -8.17 3.80 0.05
N HIS A 86 -9.29 4.42 0.43
CA HIS A 86 -10.57 4.15 -0.22
C HIS A 86 -10.55 4.60 -1.68
N LYS A 87 -10.01 5.78 -1.99
CA LYS A 87 -9.91 6.27 -3.37
C LYS A 87 -9.06 5.35 -4.23
N LEU A 88 -7.89 4.94 -3.74
CA LEU A 88 -7.00 4.04 -4.48
C LEU A 88 -7.62 2.65 -4.68
N THR A 89 -8.10 2.01 -3.61
CA THR A 89 -8.67 0.65 -3.70
C THR A 89 -9.96 0.63 -4.54
N THR A 90 -10.77 1.69 -4.49
CA THR A 90 -11.93 1.84 -5.40
C THR A 90 -11.49 2.02 -6.84
N TYR A 91 -10.46 2.83 -7.10
CA TYR A 91 -9.91 2.99 -8.45
C TYR A 91 -9.41 1.65 -9.00
N LEU A 92 -8.66 0.88 -8.21
CA LEU A 92 -8.14 -0.42 -8.64
C LEU A 92 -9.29 -1.39 -8.97
N ALA A 93 -10.20 -1.61 -8.01
CA ALA A 93 -11.29 -2.57 -8.16
C ALA A 93 -12.33 -2.15 -9.23
N LYS A 94 -12.52 -0.87 -9.51
CA LYS A 94 -13.47 -0.47 -10.56
C LYS A 94 -12.91 -0.60 -11.97
N ASN A 95 -11.62 -0.36 -12.16
CA ASN A 95 -11.06 -0.19 -13.51
C ASN A 95 -10.32 -1.42 -14.04
N HIS A 96 -9.97 -2.39 -13.19
CA HIS A 96 -9.13 -3.53 -13.59
C HIS A 96 -9.84 -4.86 -13.37
N GLY A 97 -9.71 -5.80 -14.31
CA GLY A 97 -10.26 -7.15 -14.18
C GLY A 97 -9.62 -7.91 -13.03
N THR A 98 -8.29 -7.98 -13.03
CA THR A 98 -7.47 -8.61 -12.00
C THR A 98 -6.49 -7.60 -11.42
N VAL A 99 -6.41 -7.53 -10.10
CA VAL A 99 -5.44 -6.71 -9.37
C VAL A 99 -4.48 -7.66 -8.66
N SER A 100 -3.19 -7.53 -8.96
CA SER A 100 -2.11 -8.32 -8.36
C SER A 100 -1.30 -7.47 -7.38
N ILE A 101 -1.18 -7.93 -6.14
CA ILE A 101 -0.40 -7.28 -5.07
C ILE A 101 0.58 -8.28 -4.47
N GLU A 102 1.65 -7.80 -3.85
CA GLU A 102 2.54 -8.62 -3.02
C GLU A 102 1.93 -8.95 -1.63
N ASP A 103 2.26 -10.11 -1.09
CA ASP A 103 1.99 -10.47 0.31
C ASP A 103 3.00 -9.80 1.25
N LEU A 104 2.68 -8.60 1.74
CA LEU A 104 3.56 -7.90 2.68
C LEU A 104 3.50 -8.49 4.10
N ASN A 105 4.68 -8.80 4.67
CA ASN A 105 4.82 -9.12 6.10
C ASN A 105 4.75 -7.84 6.96
N VAL A 106 3.57 -7.22 7.05
CA VAL A 106 3.36 -5.93 7.72
C VAL A 106 3.81 -5.97 9.19
N SER A 107 3.54 -7.07 9.91
CA SER A 107 3.98 -7.23 11.31
C SER A 107 5.50 -7.27 11.43
N GLY A 108 6.18 -8.01 10.55
CA GLY A 108 7.64 -8.03 10.47
C GLY A 108 8.24 -6.66 10.09
N MET A 109 7.60 -5.94 9.16
CA MET A 109 8.04 -4.60 8.77
C MET A 109 7.92 -3.59 9.93
N LEU A 110 6.87 -3.71 10.74
CA LEU A 110 6.65 -2.87 11.93
C LEU A 110 7.64 -3.14 13.07
N ALA A 111 8.31 -4.30 13.09
CA ALA A 111 9.35 -4.61 14.08
C ALA A 111 10.60 -3.72 13.91
N ASN A 112 10.83 -3.17 12.71
CA ASN A 112 11.90 -2.20 12.50
C ASN A 112 11.48 -0.81 12.99
N HIS A 113 11.84 -0.46 14.22
CA HIS A 113 11.45 0.81 14.85
C HIS A 113 11.85 2.07 14.06
N LYS A 114 12.88 2.02 13.20
CA LYS A 114 13.27 3.17 12.36
C LYS A 114 12.26 3.46 11.26
N LEU A 115 11.61 2.42 10.72
CA LEU A 115 10.66 2.52 9.62
C LEU A 115 9.20 2.33 10.05
N ALA A 116 8.98 1.75 11.24
CA ALA A 116 7.66 1.36 11.74
C ALA A 116 6.63 2.47 11.63
N LYS A 117 7.02 3.71 11.97
CA LYS A 117 6.13 4.87 11.87
C LYS A 117 5.72 5.19 10.44
N SER A 118 6.66 5.19 9.50
CA SER A 118 6.37 5.45 8.08
C SER A 118 5.54 4.33 7.46
N ILE A 119 5.80 3.07 7.85
CA ILE A 119 5.00 1.89 7.45
C ILE A 119 3.58 1.98 8.00
N ALA A 120 3.42 2.34 9.28
CA ALA A 120 2.11 2.51 9.90
C ALA A 120 1.29 3.64 9.24
N ASP A 121 1.94 4.68 8.73
CA ASP A 121 1.27 5.77 8.00
C ASP A 121 0.71 5.30 6.63
N GLN A 122 1.30 4.28 6.01
CA GLN A 122 0.76 3.70 4.75
C GLN A 122 -0.42 2.75 4.99
N ALA A 123 -0.49 2.12 6.16
CA ALA A 123 -1.57 1.20 6.54
C ALA A 123 -1.83 0.08 5.50
N PHE A 124 -0.77 -0.62 5.08
CA PHE A 124 -0.84 -1.71 4.07
C PHE A 124 -1.85 -2.81 4.39
N TYR A 125 -2.01 -3.17 5.67
CA TYR A 125 -3.05 -4.13 6.08
C TYR A 125 -4.45 -3.63 5.73
N GLU A 126 -4.74 -2.36 6.02
CA GLU A 126 -6.05 -1.76 5.71
C GLU A 126 -6.23 -1.61 4.21
N PHE A 127 -5.16 -1.29 3.46
CA PHE A 127 -5.19 -1.30 2.00
C PHE A 127 -5.65 -2.66 1.44
N ARG A 128 -4.99 -3.75 1.85
CA ARG A 128 -5.34 -5.11 1.41
C ARG A 128 -6.77 -5.46 1.81
N ARG A 129 -7.15 -5.25 3.08
CA ARG A 129 -8.51 -5.50 3.57
C ARG A 129 -9.56 -4.75 2.75
N GLN A 130 -9.29 -3.49 2.39
CA GLN A 130 -10.19 -2.70 1.56
C GLN A 130 -10.27 -3.19 0.13
N LEU A 131 -9.15 -3.57 -0.45
CA LEU A 131 -9.09 -4.09 -1.80
C LEU A 131 -9.84 -5.43 -1.92
N GLU A 132 -9.68 -6.33 -0.96
CA GLU A 132 -10.38 -7.63 -0.90
C GLU A 132 -11.89 -7.47 -1.05
N TYR A 133 -12.55 -6.67 -0.18
CA TYR A 133 -14.00 -6.51 -0.28
C TYR A 133 -14.42 -5.72 -1.51
N LYS A 134 -13.62 -4.76 -1.98
CA LYS A 134 -13.99 -3.96 -3.17
C LYS A 134 -13.87 -4.74 -4.46
N CYS A 135 -12.89 -5.63 -4.56
CA CYS A 135 -12.77 -6.55 -5.69
C CYS A 135 -14.03 -7.42 -5.79
N GLN A 136 -14.49 -7.99 -4.67
CA GLN A 136 -15.78 -8.69 -4.61
C GLN A 136 -16.95 -7.79 -5.01
N TRP A 137 -16.95 -6.53 -4.58
CA TRP A 137 -18.04 -5.60 -4.89
C TRP A 137 -18.12 -5.20 -6.35
N TYR A 138 -16.98 -5.05 -7.02
CA TYR A 138 -16.92 -4.53 -8.37
C TYR A 138 -16.67 -5.60 -9.43
N GLY A 139 -16.65 -6.88 -9.04
CA GLY A 139 -16.40 -7.99 -9.96
C GLY A 139 -14.97 -8.00 -10.49
N SER A 140 -14.01 -7.66 -9.63
CA SER A 140 -12.58 -7.84 -9.92
C SER A 140 -12.02 -9.01 -9.14
N GLU A 141 -10.99 -9.63 -9.67
CA GLU A 141 -10.18 -10.62 -8.96
C GLU A 141 -9.03 -9.93 -8.23
N LEU A 142 -8.71 -10.43 -7.04
CA LEU A 142 -7.51 -10.03 -6.29
C LEU A 142 -6.57 -11.22 -6.22
N VAL A 143 -5.38 -11.08 -6.80
CA VAL A 143 -4.29 -12.04 -6.70
C VAL A 143 -3.27 -11.52 -5.70
N VAL A 144 -2.95 -12.34 -4.70
CA VAL A 144 -1.90 -12.03 -3.73
C VAL A 144 -0.70 -12.90 -4.06
N VAL A 145 0.34 -12.27 -4.58
CA VAL A 145 1.59 -12.92 -4.98
C VAL A 145 2.43 -13.20 -3.74
N ASP A 146 3.01 -14.39 -3.69
CA ASP A 146 3.83 -14.83 -2.57
C ASP A 146 4.98 -13.84 -2.26
N ARG A 147 5.24 -13.65 -0.96
CA ARG A 147 6.22 -12.66 -0.46
C ARG A 147 7.67 -12.95 -0.87
N PHE A 148 7.98 -14.20 -1.22
CA PHE A 148 9.31 -14.61 -1.65
C PHE A 148 9.48 -14.48 -3.17
N PHE A 149 8.42 -14.13 -3.91
CA PHE A 149 8.51 -13.83 -5.32
C PHE A 149 9.46 -12.63 -5.54
N PRO A 150 10.53 -12.79 -6.33
CA PRO A 150 11.57 -11.76 -6.48
C PRO A 150 11.14 -10.61 -7.42
N SER A 151 9.99 -10.00 -7.20
CA SER A 151 9.40 -8.96 -8.07
C SER A 151 10.36 -7.81 -8.37
N SER A 152 11.01 -7.25 -7.34
CA SER A 152 11.94 -6.13 -7.51
C SER A 152 13.34 -6.54 -7.96
N LYS A 153 13.66 -7.84 -7.99
CA LYS A 153 14.96 -8.41 -8.39
C LYS A 153 14.95 -9.03 -9.78
N THR A 154 13.77 -9.32 -10.33
CA THR A 154 13.58 -9.94 -11.64
C THR A 154 13.48 -8.86 -12.70
N CYS A 155 14.11 -9.02 -13.85
CA CYS A 155 13.97 -8.10 -14.96
C CYS A 155 12.59 -8.31 -15.60
N SER A 156 11.77 -7.26 -15.66
CA SER A 156 10.44 -7.34 -16.26
C SER A 156 10.43 -7.57 -17.78
N ASN A 157 11.60 -7.44 -18.43
CA ASN A 157 11.76 -7.66 -19.87
C ASN A 157 12.28 -9.06 -20.21
N CYS A 158 13.38 -9.50 -19.58
CA CYS A 158 14.04 -10.78 -19.92
C CYS A 158 13.97 -11.86 -18.84
N GLY A 159 13.43 -11.56 -17.65
CA GLY A 159 13.34 -12.53 -16.54
C GLY A 159 14.64 -12.76 -15.77
N HIS A 160 15.77 -12.15 -16.16
CA HIS A 160 17.03 -12.25 -15.42
C HIS A 160 16.86 -11.75 -13.97
N VAL A 161 17.30 -12.55 -13.00
CA VAL A 161 17.24 -12.20 -11.57
C VAL A 161 18.61 -11.73 -11.11
N GLN A 162 18.65 -10.55 -10.50
CA GLN A 162 19.86 -9.95 -9.94
C GLN A 162 19.59 -9.34 -8.56
N ASP A 163 20.65 -9.04 -7.83
CA ASP A 163 20.50 -8.37 -6.56
C ASP A 163 20.08 -6.90 -6.72
N MET A 164 19.09 -6.50 -5.92
CA MET A 164 18.56 -5.14 -5.86
C MET A 164 18.50 -4.64 -4.42
N PRO A 165 19.61 -4.08 -3.91
CA PRO A 165 19.64 -3.39 -2.63
C PRO A 165 18.60 -2.25 -2.53
N LEU A 166 18.01 -2.05 -1.35
CA LEU A 166 16.91 -1.10 -1.13
C LEU A 166 17.22 0.37 -1.47
N ASN A 167 18.51 0.75 -1.48
CA ASN A 167 18.97 2.09 -1.84
C ASN A 167 19.00 2.33 -3.36
N LEU A 168 19.03 1.27 -4.17
CA LEU A 168 18.94 1.39 -5.63
C LEU A 168 17.49 1.66 -6.02
N ARG A 169 17.27 2.73 -6.78
CA ARG A 169 15.94 3.16 -7.24
C ARG A 169 15.72 2.97 -8.73
N THR A 170 16.80 2.88 -9.50
CA THR A 170 16.74 2.48 -10.90
C THR A 170 17.12 1.01 -10.98
N TYR A 171 16.29 0.21 -11.64
CA TYR A 171 16.60 -1.15 -12.04
C TYR A 171 17.37 -1.11 -13.36
N ASN A 172 18.63 -1.53 -13.34
CA ASN A 172 19.47 -1.65 -14.53
C ASN A 172 19.78 -3.13 -14.75
N CYS A 173 19.17 -3.74 -15.76
CA CYS A 173 19.36 -5.15 -16.06
C CYS A 173 20.75 -5.40 -16.63
N SER A 174 21.52 -6.30 -15.99
CA SER A 174 22.86 -6.70 -16.49
C SER A 174 22.84 -7.60 -17.72
N ASP A 175 21.68 -8.15 -18.07
CA ASP A 175 21.52 -9.12 -19.16
C ASP A 175 20.97 -8.46 -20.44
N CYS A 176 19.81 -7.80 -20.36
CA CYS A 176 19.15 -7.20 -21.53
C CYS A 176 19.25 -5.67 -21.63
N GLY A 177 19.92 -5.01 -20.68
CA GLY A 177 20.13 -3.55 -20.68
C GLY A 177 18.89 -2.69 -20.33
N LEU A 178 17.77 -3.28 -19.90
CA LEU A 178 16.60 -2.53 -19.43
C LEU A 178 16.99 -1.56 -18.31
N SER A 179 16.58 -0.30 -18.41
CA SER A 179 16.77 0.73 -17.37
C SER A 179 15.46 1.44 -17.06
N ILE A 180 14.84 1.13 -15.92
CA ILE A 180 13.56 1.71 -15.48
C ILE A 180 13.53 1.93 -13.96
N ASP A 181 12.52 2.61 -13.44
CA ASP A 181 12.29 2.71 -12.00
C ASP A 181 12.07 1.32 -11.38
N ARG A 182 12.64 1.09 -10.19
CA ARG A 182 12.59 -0.20 -9.49
C ARG A 182 11.17 -0.61 -9.12
N ASP A 183 10.36 0.34 -8.65
CA ASP A 183 9.00 0.07 -8.18
C ASP A 183 8.09 -0.20 -9.41
N LEU A 184 8.38 0.44 -10.55
CA LEU A 184 7.74 0.10 -11.84
C LEU A 184 8.14 -1.29 -12.35
N ASN A 185 9.42 -1.66 -12.29
CA ASN A 185 9.86 -3.01 -12.63
C ASN A 185 9.15 -4.07 -11.78
N ALA A 186 9.08 -3.83 -10.46
CA ALA A 186 8.40 -4.72 -9.52
C ALA A 186 6.91 -4.87 -9.84
N SER A 187 6.20 -3.77 -10.10
CA SER A 187 4.77 -3.81 -10.42
C SER A 187 4.49 -4.55 -11.74
N ILE A 188 5.34 -4.41 -12.76
CA ILE A 188 5.23 -5.18 -14.00
C ILE A 188 5.42 -6.68 -13.74
N ASN A 189 6.38 -7.06 -12.89
CA ASN A 189 6.56 -8.47 -12.51
C ASN A 189 5.38 -9.03 -11.72
N LEU A 190 4.77 -8.24 -10.82
CA LEU A 190 3.54 -8.64 -10.12
C LEU A 190 2.37 -8.87 -11.08
N ARG A 191 2.24 -8.04 -12.12
CA ARG A 191 1.26 -8.26 -13.20
C ARG A 191 1.53 -9.58 -13.93
N ASN A 192 2.78 -9.82 -14.30
CA ASN A 192 3.16 -11.02 -15.06
C ASN A 192 3.01 -12.31 -14.23
N ALA A 193 3.12 -12.24 -12.91
CA ALA A 193 2.96 -13.38 -12.00
C ALA A 193 1.55 -14.00 -12.06
N VAL A 194 0.51 -13.21 -12.37
CA VAL A 194 -0.89 -13.68 -12.45
C VAL A 194 -1.05 -14.87 -13.40
N GLY A 195 -0.41 -14.81 -14.58
CA GLY A 195 -0.46 -15.90 -15.57
C GLY A 195 0.28 -17.17 -15.13
N SER A 196 1.26 -17.04 -14.22
CA SER A 196 2.00 -18.18 -13.66
C SER A 196 1.27 -18.82 -12.49
N THR A 197 0.56 -18.03 -11.68
CA THR A 197 -0.21 -18.52 -10.52
C THR A 197 -1.47 -19.28 -10.92
N VAL A 198 -2.13 -18.90 -12.02
CA VAL A 198 -3.32 -19.63 -12.53
C VAL A 198 -2.96 -21.01 -13.11
N ASN A 199 -1.78 -21.17 -13.69
CA ASN A 199 -1.32 -22.45 -14.25
C ASN A 199 -0.83 -23.45 -13.19
N ALA A 200 -0.53 -22.99 -11.97
CA ALA A 200 -0.07 -23.85 -10.88
C ALA A 200 -1.22 -24.55 -10.13
N CYS A 201 -2.47 -24.17 -10.39
CA CYS A 201 -3.67 -24.71 -9.75
C CYS A 201 -4.55 -25.57 -10.69
N ALA A 202 -4.04 -25.93 -11.88
CA ALA A 202 -4.72 -26.78 -12.86
C ALA A 202 -4.21 -28.23 -12.84
#